data_AF-A0A2J8B2Y5-F1
#
_entry.id   AF-A0A2J8B2Y5-F1
#
_cell.length_a   1.000
_cell.length_b   1.000
_cell.length_c   1.000
_cell.angle_alpha   90.00
_cell.angle_beta   90.00
_cell.angle_gamma   90.00
#
_symmetry.space_group_name_H-M   'P 1'
#
loop_
_entity.id
_entity.type
_entity.pdbx_description
1 polymer ?
#
loop_
_entity_poly.entity_id
_entity_poly.type
_entity_poly.pdbx_seq_one_letter_code
_entity_poly.pdbx_strand_id
1 'polypeptide(L)' 'MISSYISDTTEWQGGDIVIFQNHIGIISDRRNKNGVPYVIHHNGVWQTRYEQDILESRDDLIGHYRVSE' A
#
# COMPACT_ATOMS: atom_id res chain seq x y z
N MET A 1 -9.85 -5.56 -17.69
CA MET A 1 -10.35 -6.43 -16.61
C MET A 1 -10.15 -5.68 -15.30
N ILE A 2 -11.22 -5.46 -14.55
CA ILE A 2 -11.17 -4.77 -13.26
C ILE A 2 -10.87 -5.85 -12.22
N SER A 3 -9.64 -5.88 -11.70
CA SER A 3 -9.21 -6.83 -10.67
C SER A 3 -9.65 -6.31 -9.31
N SER A 4 -10.77 -6.82 -8.79
CA SER A 4 -11.31 -6.48 -7.48
C SER A 4 -10.75 -7.35 -6.35
N TYR A 5 -9.49 -7.76 -6.43
CA TYR A 5 -8.82 -8.50 -5.36
C TYR A 5 -7.40 -7.97 -5.17
N ILE A 6 -6.96 -7.84 -3.92
CA ILE A 6 -5.57 -7.61 -3.48
C ILE A 6 -4.67 -8.81 -3.85
N SER A 7 -5.08 -9.64 -4.82
CA SER A 7 -4.56 -11.01 -4.99
C SER A 7 -3.18 -11.07 -5.58
N ASP A 8 -2.58 -9.95 -6.00
CA ASP A 8 -1.17 -9.97 -6.32
C ASP A 8 -0.48 -8.60 -6.18
N THR A 9 0.15 -8.37 -5.03
CA THR A 9 1.01 -7.18 -4.82
C THR A 9 2.39 -7.33 -5.47
N THR A 10 2.70 -8.45 -6.15
CA THR A 10 4.02 -8.65 -6.76
C THR A 10 4.31 -7.63 -7.86
N GLU A 11 3.30 -7.25 -8.63
CA GLU A 11 3.40 -6.26 -9.72
C GLU A 11 3.48 -4.79 -9.24
N TRP A 12 3.26 -4.56 -7.95
CA TRP A 12 3.26 -3.21 -7.38
C TRP A 12 4.71 -2.72 -7.24
N GLN A 13 4.96 -1.46 -7.51
CA GLN A 13 6.30 -0.87 -7.54
C GLN A 13 6.37 0.27 -6.52
N GLY A 14 7.58 0.56 -6.05
CA GLY A 14 7.81 1.75 -5.23
C GLY A 14 7.31 3.00 -5.95
N GLY A 15 6.60 3.86 -5.21
CA GLY A 15 5.99 5.07 -5.77
C GLY A 15 4.55 4.90 -6.25
N ASP A 16 4.04 3.68 -6.39
CA ASP A 16 2.60 3.48 -6.62
C ASP A 16 1.78 4.05 -5.45
N ILE A 17 0.56 4.49 -5.73
CA ILE A 17 -0.34 5.09 -4.75
C ILE A 17 -1.40 4.08 -4.35
N VAL A 18 -1.62 3.92 -3.04
CA VAL A 18 -2.73 3.15 -2.49
C VAL A 18 -3.72 4.06 -1.77
N ILE A 19 -5.00 3.86 -2.08
CA ILE A 19 -6.12 4.58 -1.48
C ILE A 19 -6.94 3.58 -0.66
N PHE A 20 -7.15 3.90 0.61
CA PHE A 20 -8.09 3.24 1.50
C PHE A 20 -9.31 4.14 1.71
N GLN A 21 -10.35 3.65 2.39
CA GLN A 21 -11.63 4.37 2.51
C GLN A 21 -11.50 5.82 2.99
N ASN A 22 -10.63 6.08 3.97
CA ASN A 22 -10.36 7.41 4.50
C ASN A 22 -8.86 7.68 4.66
N HIS A 23 -8.02 6.98 3.88
CA HIS A 23 -6.57 7.04 4.05
C HIS A 23 -5.83 6.90 2.73
N ILE A 24 -4.61 7.43 2.64
CA ILE A 24 -3.74 7.32 1.47
C ILE A 24 -2.31 6.98 1.88
N GLY A 25 -1.61 6.25 1.03
CA GLY A 25 -0.19 5.96 1.18
C GLY A 25 0.50 5.71 -0.16
N ILE A 26 1.82 5.59 -0.08
CA ILE A 26 2.69 5.28 -1.22
C ILE A 26 3.31 3.91 -0.98
N ILE A 27 3.36 3.07 -2.00
CA ILE A 27 4.02 1.77 -1.96
C ILE A 27 5.53 1.96 -1.83
N SER A 28 6.14 1.22 -0.92
CA SER A 28 7.59 1.12 -0.78
C SER A 28 8.16 0.01 -1.67
N ASP A 29 9.43 0.17 -2.06
CA ASP A 29 10.23 -0.92 -2.64
C ASP A 29 10.53 -2.02 -1.63
N ARG A 30 10.46 -1.73 -0.32
CA ARG A 30 10.67 -2.74 0.72
C ARG A 30 9.45 -3.63 0.80
N ARG A 31 9.69 -4.92 1.02
CA ARG A 31 8.66 -5.95 1.19
C ARG A 31 8.89 -6.73 2.46
N ASN A 32 7.80 -7.21 3.08
CA ASN A 32 7.88 -8.13 4.19
C ASN A 32 8.29 -9.53 3.72
N LYS A 33 8.40 -10.48 4.66
CA LYS A 33 8.83 -11.86 4.36
C LYS A 33 7.89 -12.62 3.40
N ASN A 34 6.64 -12.18 3.27
CA ASN A 34 5.64 -12.76 2.36
C ASN A 34 5.69 -12.09 0.98
N GLY A 35 6.57 -11.10 0.78
CA GLY A 35 6.65 -10.35 -0.46
C GLY A 35 5.63 -9.21 -0.57
N VAL A 36 4.85 -8.90 0.48
CA VAL A 36 3.90 -7.77 0.46
C VAL A 36 4.67 -6.46 0.70
N PRO A 37 4.45 -5.40 -0.09
CA PRO A 37 5.17 -4.16 0.10
C PRO A 37 4.71 -3.41 1.35
N TYR A 38 5.64 -2.71 2.01
CA TYR A 38 5.27 -1.74 3.03
C TYR A 38 4.60 -0.52 2.40
N VAL A 39 3.80 0.21 3.19
CA VAL A 39 3.20 1.48 2.79
C VAL A 39 3.87 2.62 3.56
N ILE A 40 4.30 3.64 2.84
CA ILE A 40 4.76 4.91 3.38
C ILE A 40 3.53 5.82 3.52
N HIS A 41 3.16 6.17 4.75
CA HIS A 41 2.00 7.01 5.03
C HIS A 41 2.19 7.78 6.33
N HIS A 42 1.46 8.88 6.49
CA HIS A 42 1.34 9.57 7.77
C HIS A 42 0.05 9.12 8.46
N ASN A 43 0.15 8.50 9.64
CA ASN A 43 -1.00 7.95 10.36
C ASN A 43 -1.45 8.80 11.56
N GLY A 44 -0.50 9.41 12.28
CA GLY A 44 -0.79 10.25 13.45
C GLY A 44 0.35 10.33 14.45
N VAL A 45 0.10 11.01 15.58
CA VAL A 45 1.13 11.40 16.57
C VAL A 45 1.85 10.23 17.27
N TRP A 46 1.24 9.05 17.32
CA TRP A 46 1.81 7.85 17.93
C TRP A 46 2.43 6.88 16.92
N GLN A 47 2.55 7.31 15.66
CA GLN A 47 3.15 6.50 14.60
C GLN A 47 4.63 6.25 14.88
N THR A 48 5.01 4.97 14.99
CA THR A 48 6.39 4.59 15.30
C THR A 48 7.31 4.63 14.09
N ARG A 49 6.75 4.46 12.88
CA ARG A 49 7.46 4.50 11.59
C ARG A 49 6.52 4.99 10.49
N TYR A 50 7.03 5.71 9.52
CA TYR A 50 6.26 6.14 8.34
C TYR A 50 6.05 5.02 7.32
N GLU A 51 6.99 4.08 7.25
CA GLU A 51 6.93 2.90 6.40
C GLU A 51 6.45 1.70 7.25
N GLN A 52 5.24 1.20 6.98
CA GLN A 52 4.54 0.23 7.83
C GLN A 52 3.87 -0.89 7.03
N ASP A 53 3.76 -2.06 7.67
CA ASP A 53 3.16 -3.27 7.09
C ASP A 53 1.66 -3.26 7.38
N ILE A 54 0.89 -2.57 6.54
CA ILE A 54 -0.54 -2.34 6.77
C ILE A 54 -1.44 -3.00 5.73
N LEU A 55 -0.91 -3.45 4.59
CA LEU A 55 -1.74 -4.02 3.52
C LEU A 55 -2.39 -5.34 3.93
N GLU A 56 -1.68 -6.18 4.69
CA GLU A 56 -2.22 -7.46 5.16
C GLU A 56 -3.22 -7.31 6.32
N SER A 57 -3.26 -6.16 6.99
CA SER A 57 -4.13 -5.91 8.16
C SER A 57 -5.36 -5.04 7.86
N ARG A 58 -5.46 -4.49 6.64
CA ARG A 58 -6.55 -3.62 6.21
C ARG A 58 -7.41 -4.30 5.15
N ASP A 59 -8.72 -4.18 5.29
CA ASP A 59 -9.72 -4.68 4.36
C ASP A 59 -10.43 -3.55 3.59
N ASP A 60 -10.03 -2.29 3.82
CA ASP A 60 -10.67 -1.09 3.30
C ASP A 60 -9.93 -0.44 2.12
N LEU A 61 -9.11 -1.21 1.39
CA LEU A 61 -8.43 -0.75 0.18
C LEU A 61 -9.46 -0.45 -0.92
N ILE A 62 -9.51 0.80 -1.37
CA ILE A 62 -10.36 1.27 -2.47
C ILE A 62 -9.65 1.11 -3.82
N GLY A 63 -8.33 1.32 -3.88
CA GLY A 63 -7.63 1.26 -5.14
C GLY A 63 -6.12 1.37 -5.05
N HIS A 64 -5.49 0.99 -6.14
CA HIS A 64 -4.06 1.09 -6.41
C HIS A 64 -3.87 1.79 -7.75
N TYR A 65 -2.92 2.72 -7.80
CA TYR A 65 -2.67 3.55 -8.97
C TYR A 65 -1.17 3.66 -9.22
N ARG A 66 -0.76 3.48 -10.48
CA ARG A 66 0.57 3.85 -10.95
C ARG A 66 0.49 5.17 -11.70
N VAL A 67 1.34 6.11 -11.33
CA VAL A 67 1.51 7.33 -12.13
C VAL A 67 2.45 7.00 -13.28
N SER A 68 1.98 7.19 -14.51
CA SER A 68 2.79 7.11 -15.72
C SER A 68 2.77 8.46 -16.43
N GLU A 69 3.83 8.77 -17.17
CA GLU A 69 3.85 9.88 -18.13
C GLU A 69 2.91 9.64 -19.32
#